data_AF-A0A6J6TGL5-F1
#
_entry.id   AF-A0A6J6TGL5-F1
#
_cell.length_a   1.000
_cell.length_b   1.000
_cell.length_c   1.000
_cell.angle_alpha   90.00
_cell.angle_beta   90.00
_cell.angle_gamma   90.00
#
_symmetry.space_group_name_H-M   'P 1'
#
loop_
_entity.id
_entity.type
_entity.pdbx_description
1 polymer ?
#
loop_
_entity_poly.entity_id
_entity_poly.type
_entity_poly.pdbx_seq_one_letter_code
_entity_poly.pdbx_strand_id
1 'polypeptide(L)'
;MIDGYEVAQPLDKSKKNSKREVLPGEGSSIAKAWLAALKTSVRRDPISVLPYGSPATSWLKDAAPSELKFYVSESVSRGAQFFGRSVTSVITYPGQPKANIPRVVQDNYKLIRKQITALSNVLPLETIINYRLGIAGLTNPNLNRSELIALDEIYNSDFLRFENKLRLIVGKYRVTSEREKIPVTLVNDFDVELKVKLVVTPLNGKVIATPIPDLTLAPNSKLQVEIPIRVMASGSTTLLTQIKSETGVLLKEPVQLPLTLSVISPITTWFTTGSAIILLLAGVVQSVRRIKRKRV
;
A
#
# COMPACT_ATOMS: atom_id res chain seq x y z
N MET A 1 -9.86 24.70 6.56
CA MET A 1 -9.85 23.89 7.80
C MET A 1 -11.15 23.13 7.83
N ILE A 2 -11.11 21.82 8.07
CA ILE A 2 -12.33 21.03 8.24
C ILE A 2 -12.85 21.38 9.64
N ASP A 3 -14.11 21.82 9.71
CA ASP A 3 -14.71 22.52 10.86
C ASP A 3 -15.06 21.61 12.07
N GLY A 4 -14.35 20.49 12.21
CA GLY A 4 -14.54 19.50 13.27
C GLY A 4 -13.70 18.24 13.06
N TYR A 5 -13.91 17.25 13.92
CA TYR A 5 -13.30 15.93 13.76
C TYR A 5 -14.26 15.03 12.97
N GLU A 6 -13.73 14.27 12.01
CA GLU A 6 -14.50 13.21 11.38
C GLU A 6 -14.67 12.08 12.40
N VAL A 7 -15.92 11.74 12.73
CA VAL A 7 -16.19 10.59 13.57
C VAL A 7 -15.84 9.34 12.77
N ALA A 8 -15.07 8.41 13.36
CA ALA A 8 -14.74 7.12 12.76
C ALA A 8 -15.93 6.14 12.74
N GLN A 9 -17.14 6.63 12.47
CA GLN A 9 -18.32 5.80 12.31
C GLN A 9 -18.42 5.28 10.87
N PRO A 10 -18.91 4.04 10.66
CA PRO A 10 -19.17 3.52 9.34
C PRO A 10 -20.13 4.43 8.57
N LEU A 11 -19.82 4.71 7.31
CA LEU A 11 -20.74 5.43 6.42
C LEU A 11 -22.10 4.71 6.38
N ASP A 12 -23.18 5.46 6.60
CA ASP A 12 -24.54 4.95 6.48
C ASP A 12 -24.81 4.51 5.04
N LYS A 13 -24.76 3.20 4.82
CA LYS A 13 -24.90 2.56 3.51
C LYS A 13 -26.29 2.71 2.89
N SER A 14 -27.27 3.22 3.64
CA SER A 14 -28.63 3.49 3.11
C SER A 14 -28.70 4.79 2.30
N LYS A 15 -27.71 5.69 2.42
CA LYS A 15 -27.72 7.00 1.75
C LYS A 15 -26.86 7.00 0.49
N LYS A 16 -27.47 7.43 -0.62
CA LYS A 16 -26.83 7.53 -1.95
C LYS A 16 -25.62 8.48 -2.01
N ASN A 17 -25.45 9.36 -1.02
CA ASN A 17 -24.33 10.29 -0.82
C ASN A 17 -24.01 10.43 0.68
N SER A 18 -23.54 9.38 1.34
CA SER A 18 -23.14 9.46 2.74
C SER A 18 -21.87 10.33 2.90
N LYS A 19 -22.01 11.55 3.42
CA LYS A 19 -20.87 12.34 3.91
C LYS A 19 -20.55 11.91 5.34
N ARG A 20 -19.25 11.86 5.69
CA ARG A 20 -18.83 11.70 7.09
C ARG A 20 -19.36 12.89 7.88
N GLU A 21 -20.03 12.61 8.99
CA GLU A 21 -20.51 13.65 9.89
C GLU A 21 -19.30 14.29 10.59
N VAL A 22 -19.17 15.60 10.42
CA VAL A 22 -18.16 16.41 11.09
C VAL A 22 -18.84 17.01 12.31
N LEU A 23 -18.57 16.45 13.49
CA LEU A 23 -19.08 17.02 14.72
C LEU A 23 -18.19 18.20 15.14
N PRO A 24 -18.77 19.33 15.56
CA PRO A 24 -17.98 20.41 16.14
C PRO A 24 -17.30 19.88 17.41
N GLY A 25 -15.97 19.99 17.46
CA GLY A 25 -15.21 19.77 18.69
C GLY A 25 -15.76 20.63 19.82
N GLU A 26 -15.83 20.07 21.03
CA GLU A 26 -15.97 20.88 22.24
C GLU A 26 -14.83 21.91 22.24
N GLY A 27 -15.15 23.18 21.99
CA GLY A 27 -14.15 24.25 21.82
C GLY A 27 -13.97 24.83 20.41
N SER A 28 -14.72 24.38 19.39
CA SER A 28 -14.64 24.96 18.03
C SER A 28 -14.92 26.47 18.00
N SER A 29 -15.92 26.93 18.75
CA SER A 29 -16.24 28.36 18.90
C SER A 29 -15.08 29.13 19.54
N ILE A 30 -14.46 28.57 20.58
CA ILE A 30 -13.32 29.18 21.30
C ILE A 30 -12.11 29.27 20.36
N ALA A 31 -11.79 28.21 19.62
CA ALA A 31 -10.69 28.21 18.67
C ALA A 31 -10.90 29.25 17.54
N LYS A 32 -12.12 29.33 16.99
CA LYS A 32 -12.47 30.35 15.98
C LYS A 32 -12.33 31.77 16.55
N ALA A 33 -12.80 32.00 17.78
CA ALA A 33 -12.66 33.29 18.45
C ALA A 33 -11.19 33.66 18.69
N TRP A 34 -10.38 32.71 19.17
CA TRP A 34 -8.95 32.92 19.37
C TRP A 34 -8.20 33.22 18.06
N LEU A 35 -8.48 32.48 17.00
CA LEU A 35 -7.89 32.70 15.67
C LEU A 35 -8.28 34.07 15.09
N ALA A 36 -9.53 34.50 15.28
CA ALA A 36 -9.98 35.83 14.89
C ALA A 36 -9.24 36.91 15.69
N ALA A 37 -9.12 36.73 17.01
CA ALA A 37 -8.38 37.64 17.89
C ALA A 37 -6.90 37.74 17.49
N LEU A 38 -6.24 36.61 17.18
CA LEU A 38 -4.88 36.56 16.68
C LEU A 38 -4.74 37.37 15.38
N LYS A 39 -5.64 37.15 14.41
CA LYS A 39 -5.62 37.87 13.13
C LYS A 39 -5.76 39.39 13.33
N THR A 40 -6.58 39.81 14.28
CA THR A 40 -6.75 41.23 14.64
C THR A 40 -5.53 41.78 15.38
N SER A 41 -4.94 41.03 16.32
CA SER A 41 -3.81 41.52 17.12
C SER A 41 -2.56 41.75 16.29
N VAL A 42 -2.29 40.88 15.31
CA VAL A 42 -1.10 40.99 14.46
C VAL A 42 -1.31 41.86 13.21
N ARG A 43 -2.44 42.58 13.08
CA ARG A 43 -2.89 43.23 11.82
C ARG A 43 -1.80 44.05 11.11
N ARG A 44 -0.93 44.71 11.86
CA ARG A 44 0.15 45.58 11.34
C ARG A 44 1.55 44.97 11.45
N ASP A 45 1.67 43.80 12.07
CA ASP A 45 2.96 43.18 12.34
C ASP A 45 3.41 42.32 11.15
N PRO A 46 4.73 42.18 10.92
CA PRO A 46 5.24 41.16 10.01
C PRO A 46 4.96 39.77 10.57
N ILE A 47 4.50 38.85 9.73
CA ILE A 47 4.20 37.48 10.13
C ILE A 47 5.28 36.56 9.61
N SER A 48 5.91 35.84 10.53
CA SER A 48 6.84 34.76 10.26
C SER A 48 6.21 33.42 10.61
N VAL A 49 6.17 32.49 9.65
CA VAL A 49 5.62 31.14 9.84
C VAL A 49 6.74 30.09 9.89
N LEU A 50 6.63 29.17 10.84
CA LEU A 50 7.49 28.00 10.95
C LEU A 50 7.02 26.89 9.98
N PRO A 51 7.87 25.91 9.60
CA PRO A 51 7.42 24.80 8.77
C PRO A 51 6.27 24.04 9.44
N TYR A 52 5.34 23.53 8.64
CA TYR A 52 4.15 22.85 9.17
C TYR A 52 4.53 21.70 10.12
N GLY A 53 3.89 21.64 11.28
CA GLY A 53 4.16 20.62 12.31
C GLY A 53 5.37 20.91 13.20
N SER A 54 6.02 22.07 13.05
CA SER A 54 7.23 22.47 13.80
C SER A 54 8.30 21.36 13.87
N PRO A 55 8.68 20.75 12.72
CA PRO A 55 9.57 19.60 12.71
C PRO A 55 11.00 19.99 13.11
N ALA A 56 11.81 18.99 13.43
CA ALA A 56 13.24 19.12 13.64
C ALA A 56 13.94 19.44 12.30
N THR A 57 14.10 20.72 12.01
CA THR A 57 14.64 21.16 10.72
C THR A 57 16.10 20.79 10.51
N SER A 58 16.90 20.72 11.57
CA SER A 58 18.28 20.22 11.51
C SER A 58 18.32 18.76 11.04
N TRP A 59 17.48 17.90 11.62
CA TRP A 59 17.40 16.49 11.24
C TRP A 59 16.81 16.30 9.83
N LEU A 60 15.75 17.04 9.47
CA LEU A 60 15.12 16.93 8.16
C LEU A 60 15.99 17.42 7.01
N LYS A 61 16.91 18.36 7.23
CA LYS A 61 17.86 18.79 6.19
C LYS A 61 18.66 17.61 5.64
N ASP A 62 19.05 16.69 6.51
CA ASP A 62 19.84 15.52 6.15
C ASP A 62 18.93 14.34 5.76
N ALA A 63 17.90 14.06 6.55
CA ALA A 63 17.06 12.87 6.36
C ALA A 63 16.03 13.02 5.22
N ALA A 64 15.49 14.22 5.02
CA ALA A 64 14.34 14.44 4.14
C ALA A 64 14.24 15.90 3.65
N PRO A 65 15.23 16.42 2.89
CA PRO A 65 15.25 17.83 2.49
C PRO A 65 14.06 18.24 1.62
N SER A 66 13.51 17.30 0.82
CA SER A 66 12.29 17.55 0.04
C SER A 66 11.04 17.71 0.90
N GLU A 67 10.96 17.00 2.04
CA GLU A 67 9.84 17.16 2.98
C GLU A 67 9.95 18.48 3.73
N LEU A 68 11.16 18.88 4.13
CA LEU A 68 11.35 20.19 4.74
C LEU A 68 10.88 21.32 3.82
N LYS A 69 11.24 21.27 2.53
CA LYS A 69 10.76 22.23 1.52
C LYS A 69 9.23 22.21 1.42
N PHE A 70 8.62 21.03 1.40
CA PHE A 70 7.17 20.86 1.35
C PHE A 70 6.48 21.43 2.61
N TYR A 71 6.99 21.17 3.81
CA TYR A 71 6.44 21.71 5.06
C TYR A 71 6.54 23.24 5.13
N VAL A 72 7.62 23.80 4.59
CA VAL A 72 7.79 25.26 4.47
C VAL A 72 6.77 25.83 3.48
N SER A 73 6.62 25.24 2.28
CA SER A 73 5.68 25.74 1.27
C SER A 73 4.23 25.66 1.75
N GLU A 74 3.86 24.56 2.41
CA GLU A 74 2.52 24.38 2.96
C GLU A 74 2.22 25.37 4.09
N SER A 75 3.20 25.66 4.94
CA SER A 75 3.03 26.67 6.00
C SER A 75 2.85 28.07 5.43
N VAL A 76 3.63 28.47 4.42
CA VAL A 76 3.48 29.78 3.75
C VAL A 76 2.13 29.87 3.06
N SER A 77 1.73 28.84 2.31
CA SER A 77 0.45 28.80 1.60
C SER A 77 -0.73 28.93 2.57
N ARG A 78 -0.77 28.07 3.59
CA ARG A 78 -1.84 28.07 4.61
C ARG A 78 -1.84 29.33 5.47
N GLY A 79 -0.67 29.83 5.82
CA GLY A 79 -0.51 31.06 6.58
C GLY A 79 -1.00 32.28 5.80
N ALA A 80 -0.57 32.43 4.55
CA ALA A 80 -1.02 33.52 3.68
C ALA A 80 -2.53 33.47 3.46
N GLN A 81 -3.08 32.27 3.22
CA GLN A 81 -4.53 32.07 3.09
C GLN A 81 -5.29 32.48 4.36
N PHE A 82 -4.80 32.08 5.55
CA PHE A 82 -5.44 32.40 6.82
C PHE A 82 -5.41 33.91 7.14
N PHE A 83 -4.24 34.53 7.01
CA PHE A 83 -4.06 35.95 7.32
C PHE A 83 -4.58 36.88 6.21
N GLY A 84 -4.75 36.39 4.98
CA GLY A 84 -5.16 37.19 3.83
C GLY A 84 -4.09 38.16 3.34
N ARG A 85 -2.82 37.86 3.61
CA ARG A 85 -1.66 38.70 3.24
C ARG A 85 -0.39 37.84 3.20
N SER A 86 0.66 38.37 2.58
CA SER A 86 1.96 37.70 2.51
C SER A 86 2.53 37.43 3.90
N VAL A 87 3.15 36.26 4.06
CA VAL A 87 3.88 35.83 5.25
C VAL A 87 5.29 35.43 4.86
N THR A 88 6.23 35.58 5.78
CA THR A 88 7.62 35.16 5.59
C THR A 88 7.81 33.79 6.23
N SER A 89 8.58 32.89 5.62
CA SER A 89 8.95 31.63 6.28
C SER A 89 10.23 31.78 7.09
N VAL A 90 10.27 31.12 8.24
CA VAL A 90 11.48 30.97 9.05
C VAL A 90 11.65 29.48 9.36
N ILE A 91 12.88 28.98 9.26
CA ILE A 91 13.16 27.54 9.36
C ILE A 91 13.34 27.09 10.83
N THR A 92 13.64 28.01 11.75
CA THR A 92 13.90 27.72 13.16
C THR A 92 13.58 28.94 14.02
N TYR A 93 13.59 28.79 15.33
CA TYR A 93 13.39 29.88 16.28
C TYR A 93 14.43 29.81 17.41
N PRO A 94 14.78 30.95 18.04
CA PRO A 94 15.71 30.96 19.16
C PRO A 94 15.23 30.04 20.30
N GLY A 95 16.14 29.20 20.81
CA GLY A 95 15.82 28.27 21.89
C GLY A 95 15.11 26.99 21.47
N GLN A 96 14.96 26.71 20.15
CA GLN A 96 14.43 25.43 19.69
C GLN A 96 15.29 24.28 20.26
N PRO A 97 14.69 23.28 20.94
CA PRO A 97 15.43 22.15 21.46
C PRO A 97 16.13 21.37 20.35
N LYS A 98 17.22 20.68 20.71
CA LYS A 98 17.84 19.71 19.80
C LYS A 98 16.89 18.54 19.59
N ALA A 99 16.79 18.08 18.34
CA ALA A 99 16.00 16.92 17.99
C ALA A 99 16.50 15.67 18.73
N ASN A 100 15.62 15.01 19.47
CA ASN A 100 15.89 13.74 20.14
C ASN A 100 14.88 12.67 19.68
N ILE A 101 14.89 12.40 18.37
CA ILE A 101 13.92 11.49 17.74
C ILE A 101 14.38 10.04 18.00
N PRO A 102 13.57 9.19 18.64
CA PRO A 102 13.94 7.80 18.90
C PRO A 102 14.17 7.03 17.59
N ARG A 103 15.09 6.05 17.60
CA ARG A 103 15.44 5.27 16.41
C ARG A 103 14.22 4.62 15.74
N VAL A 104 13.33 4.04 16.54
CA VAL A 104 12.08 3.42 16.07
C VAL A 104 11.22 4.41 15.28
N VAL A 105 11.05 5.62 15.82
CA VAL A 105 10.29 6.71 15.17
C VAL A 105 10.98 7.17 13.88
N GLN A 106 12.31 7.23 13.85
CA GLN A 106 13.05 7.56 12.63
C GLN A 106 12.86 6.51 11.52
N ASP A 107 12.86 5.23 11.89
CA ASP A 107 12.69 4.13 10.94
C ASP A 107 11.24 4.08 10.42
N ASN A 108 10.25 4.29 11.30
CA ASN A 108 8.82 4.42 10.92
C ASN A 108 8.57 5.65 10.04
N TYR A 109 9.15 6.81 10.37
CA TYR A 109 9.06 8.01 9.53
C TYR A 109 9.54 7.74 8.11
N LYS A 110 10.68 7.05 7.95
CA LYS A 110 11.22 6.69 6.62
C LYS A 110 10.31 5.73 5.87
N LEU A 111 9.77 4.72 6.56
CA LEU A 111 8.86 3.74 5.98
C LEU A 111 7.57 4.41 5.48
N ILE A 112 6.92 5.19 6.34
CA ILE A 112 5.67 5.90 6.01
C ILE A 112 5.90 6.88 4.88
N ARG A 113 6.99 7.67 4.91
CA ARG A 113 7.31 8.58 3.81
C ARG A 113 7.48 7.85 2.48
N LYS A 114 8.13 6.67 2.48
CA LYS A 114 8.27 5.84 1.28
C LYS A 114 6.91 5.36 0.78
N GLN A 115 6.02 4.93 1.67
CA GLN A 115 4.66 4.49 1.32
C GLN A 115 3.79 5.64 0.81
N ILE A 116 3.83 6.81 1.43
CA ILE A 116 3.16 8.03 0.94
C ILE A 116 3.64 8.37 -0.48
N THR A 117 4.96 8.32 -0.71
CA THR A 117 5.54 8.56 -2.03
C THR A 117 5.10 7.51 -3.05
N ALA A 118 4.95 6.25 -2.65
CA ALA A 118 4.44 5.21 -3.54
C ALA A 118 2.97 5.48 -3.91
N LEU A 119 2.12 5.71 -2.90
CA LEU A 119 0.70 5.97 -3.06
C LEU A 119 0.42 7.26 -3.85
N SER A 120 1.29 8.27 -3.79
CA SER A 120 1.15 9.50 -4.59
C SER A 120 1.27 9.29 -6.10
N ASN A 121 1.66 8.09 -6.56
CA ASN A 121 1.64 7.73 -7.99
C ASN A 121 0.24 7.36 -8.48
N VAL A 122 -0.69 7.05 -7.59
CA VAL A 122 -2.05 6.61 -7.94
C VAL A 122 -3.14 7.41 -7.23
N LEU A 123 -2.81 8.09 -6.14
CA LEU A 123 -3.72 8.95 -5.39
C LEU A 123 -3.43 10.43 -5.68
N PRO A 124 -4.48 11.27 -5.74
CA PRO A 124 -4.30 12.69 -5.88
C PRO A 124 -3.81 13.31 -4.55
N LEU A 125 -3.16 14.47 -4.65
CA LEU A 125 -2.44 15.08 -3.52
C LEU A 125 -3.36 15.33 -2.31
N GLU A 126 -4.58 15.78 -2.54
CA GLU A 126 -5.57 16.06 -1.50
C GLU A 126 -5.90 14.86 -0.62
N THR A 127 -5.73 13.63 -1.14
CA THR A 127 -6.00 12.40 -0.38
C THR A 127 -4.86 12.06 0.59
N ILE A 128 -3.63 12.42 0.23
CA ILE A 128 -2.41 12.04 0.98
C ILE A 128 -1.80 13.21 1.78
N ILE A 129 -2.19 14.45 1.48
CA ILE A 129 -1.55 15.66 2.02
C ILE A 129 -1.55 15.68 3.55
N ASN A 130 -2.65 15.27 4.18
CA ASN A 130 -2.77 15.29 5.63
C ASN A 130 -1.82 14.27 6.29
N TYR A 131 -1.62 13.10 5.68
CA TYR A 131 -0.65 12.12 6.16
C TYR A 131 0.79 12.64 5.96
N ARG A 132 1.06 13.21 4.79
CA ARG A 132 2.37 13.80 4.51
C ARG A 132 2.71 14.91 5.50
N LEU A 133 1.73 15.74 5.88
CA LEU A 133 1.91 16.77 6.89
C LEU A 133 1.95 16.22 8.33
N GLY A 134 1.21 15.15 8.62
CA GLY A 134 1.15 14.52 9.94
C GLY A 134 2.49 13.93 10.37
N ILE A 135 3.23 13.29 9.45
CA ILE A 135 4.56 12.75 9.76
C ILE A 135 5.58 13.83 10.15
N ALA A 136 5.36 15.11 9.83
CA ALA A 136 6.21 16.20 10.30
C ALA A 136 6.24 16.28 11.83
N GLY A 137 5.10 16.04 12.48
CA GLY A 137 4.95 16.06 13.93
C GLY A 137 5.78 14.99 14.65
N LEU A 138 6.05 13.85 13.99
CA LEU A 138 6.92 12.77 14.50
C LEU A 138 8.39 13.20 14.64
N THR A 139 8.74 14.38 14.12
CA THR A 139 10.08 14.94 14.22
C THR A 139 10.12 16.19 15.09
N ASN A 140 9.02 16.58 15.75
CA ASN A 140 8.96 17.81 16.53
C ASN A 140 9.91 17.74 17.75
N PRO A 141 10.90 18.65 17.86
CA PRO A 141 11.89 18.61 18.93
C PRO A 141 11.35 19.03 20.30
N ASN A 142 10.14 19.59 20.37
CA ASN A 142 9.50 19.94 21.63
C ASN A 142 8.84 18.74 22.33
N LEU A 143 8.69 17.61 21.62
CA LEU A 143 8.15 16.40 22.18
C LEU A 143 9.26 15.57 22.82
N ASN A 144 8.99 15.05 24.02
CA ASN A 144 9.89 14.12 24.68
C ASN A 144 9.82 12.73 24.04
N ARG A 145 10.70 11.83 24.49
CA ARG A 145 10.81 10.47 23.95
C ARG A 145 9.50 9.68 24.04
N SER A 146 8.84 9.69 25.18
CA SER A 146 7.58 8.96 25.39
C SER A 146 6.43 9.52 24.55
N GLU A 147 6.35 10.85 24.44
CA GLU A 147 5.34 11.54 23.61
C GLU A 147 5.53 11.22 22.13
N LEU A 148 6.78 11.21 21.64
CA LEU A 148 7.07 10.86 20.25
C LEU A 148 6.71 9.40 19.94
N ILE A 149 6.99 8.47 20.85
CA ILE A 149 6.63 7.05 20.67
C ILE A 149 5.11 6.89 20.67
N ALA A 150 4.40 7.51 21.62
CA ALA A 150 2.95 7.44 21.67
C ALA A 150 2.30 8.06 20.42
N LEU A 151 2.81 9.21 19.95
CA LEU A 151 2.33 9.85 18.73
C LEU A 151 2.59 8.99 17.50
N ASP A 152 3.78 8.38 17.40
CA ASP A 152 4.15 7.46 16.32
C ASP A 152 3.24 6.23 16.29
N GLU A 153 2.94 5.62 17.43
CA GLU A 153 2.01 4.48 17.52
C GLU A 153 0.60 4.84 17.03
N ILE A 154 0.06 5.97 17.51
CA ILE A 154 -1.27 6.47 17.10
C ILE A 154 -1.28 6.72 15.59
N TYR A 155 -0.30 7.48 15.10
CA TYR A 155 -0.20 7.87 13.70
C TYR A 155 -0.01 6.65 12.80
N ASN A 156 0.88 5.72 13.16
CA ASN A 156 1.14 4.50 12.40
C ASN A 156 -0.13 3.64 12.31
N SER A 157 -0.88 3.50 13.41
CA SER A 157 -2.15 2.76 13.39
C SER A 157 -3.16 3.36 12.40
N ASP A 158 -3.21 4.69 12.31
CA ASP A 158 -4.10 5.40 11.39
C ASP A 158 -3.64 5.31 9.94
N PHE A 159 -2.33 5.47 9.72
CA PHE A 159 -1.73 5.31 8.41
C PHE A 159 -1.90 3.89 7.85
N LEU A 160 -1.79 2.85 8.69
CA LEU A 160 -2.05 1.47 8.28
C LEU A 160 -3.50 1.26 7.85
N ARG A 161 -4.48 1.89 8.53
CA ARG A 161 -5.88 1.85 8.09
C ARG A 161 -6.06 2.53 6.73
N PHE A 162 -5.40 3.66 6.53
CA PHE A 162 -5.39 4.38 5.26
C PHE A 162 -4.78 3.56 4.12
N GLU A 163 -3.59 3.01 4.31
CA GLU A 163 -2.92 2.14 3.33
C GLU A 163 -3.76 0.89 3.03
N ASN A 164 -4.44 0.33 4.04
CA ASN A 164 -5.26 -0.87 3.86
C ASN A 164 -6.53 -0.65 3.02
N LYS A 165 -6.89 0.59 2.70
CA LYS A 165 -7.93 0.88 1.70
C LYS A 165 -7.59 0.32 0.33
N LEU A 166 -6.29 0.22 -0.01
CA LEU A 166 -5.82 -0.58 -1.14
C LEU A 166 -5.23 -1.89 -0.62
N ARG A 167 -5.85 -3.02 -1.00
CA ARG A 167 -5.36 -4.34 -0.59
C ARG A 167 -5.69 -5.42 -1.60
N LEU A 168 -4.86 -6.45 -1.59
CA LEU A 168 -5.10 -7.70 -2.30
C LEU A 168 -5.57 -8.76 -1.31
N ILE A 169 -6.71 -9.38 -1.60
CA ILE A 169 -7.23 -10.52 -0.86
C ILE A 169 -6.92 -11.77 -1.68
N VAL A 170 -6.21 -12.69 -1.04
CA VAL A 170 -5.77 -13.97 -1.62
C VAL A 170 -6.32 -15.14 -0.81
N GLY A 171 -6.69 -16.21 -1.51
CA GLY A 171 -7.09 -17.48 -0.90
C GLY A 171 -5.94 -18.49 -0.83
N LYS A 172 -6.28 -19.70 -0.38
CA LYS A 172 -5.43 -20.90 -0.54
C LYS A 172 -6.05 -21.75 -1.62
N TYR A 173 -5.27 -22.14 -2.63
CA TYR A 173 -5.79 -22.89 -3.77
C TYR A 173 -5.12 -24.24 -3.94
N ARG A 174 -5.91 -25.22 -4.36
CA ARG A 174 -5.43 -26.51 -4.85
C ARG A 174 -5.68 -26.57 -6.35
N VAL A 175 -4.61 -26.71 -7.10
CA VAL A 175 -4.57 -26.67 -8.57
C VAL A 175 -4.44 -28.10 -9.07
N THR A 176 -5.41 -28.56 -9.84
CA THR A 176 -5.46 -29.96 -10.35
C THR A 176 -5.29 -30.05 -11.86
N SER A 177 -5.23 -28.91 -12.55
CA SER A 177 -5.12 -28.84 -14.01
C SER A 177 -3.81 -28.19 -14.46
N GLU A 178 -3.30 -28.54 -15.65
CA GLU A 178 -2.08 -27.94 -16.23
C GLU A 178 -2.25 -26.43 -16.43
N ARG A 179 -3.44 -25.99 -16.84
CA ARG A 179 -3.80 -24.58 -16.98
C ARG A 179 -4.97 -24.28 -16.06
N GLU A 180 -4.82 -23.26 -15.23
CA GLU A 180 -5.85 -22.85 -14.29
C GLU A 180 -5.82 -21.33 -14.14
N LYS A 181 -6.96 -20.77 -13.72
CA LYS A 181 -7.10 -19.34 -13.47
C LYS A 181 -7.36 -19.12 -11.99
N ILE A 182 -6.40 -18.55 -11.29
CA ILE A 182 -6.48 -18.36 -9.84
C ILE A 182 -7.16 -17.03 -9.55
N PRO A 183 -8.35 -17.01 -8.93
CA PRO A 183 -9.00 -15.75 -8.61
C PRO A 183 -8.29 -15.05 -7.45
N VAL A 184 -8.10 -13.75 -7.56
CA VAL A 184 -7.70 -12.87 -6.46
C VAL A 184 -8.59 -11.64 -6.47
N THR A 185 -8.78 -11.00 -5.32
CA THR A 185 -9.63 -9.80 -5.23
C THR A 185 -8.80 -8.59 -4.88
N LEU A 186 -8.77 -7.60 -5.77
CA LEU A 186 -8.27 -6.27 -5.47
C LEU A 186 -9.39 -5.44 -4.86
N VAL A 187 -9.07 -4.72 -3.79
CA VAL A 187 -10.01 -3.83 -3.11
C VAL A 187 -9.49 -2.41 -3.18
N ASN A 188 -10.37 -1.50 -3.57
CA ASN A 188 -10.19 -0.07 -3.53
C ASN A 188 -11.28 0.57 -2.66
N ASP A 189 -10.96 0.89 -1.41
CA ASP A 189 -11.84 1.64 -0.49
C ASP A 189 -11.51 3.15 -0.47
N PHE A 190 -10.85 3.66 -1.53
CA PHE A 190 -10.71 5.09 -1.76
C PHE A 190 -11.89 5.62 -2.58
N ASP A 191 -12.18 6.91 -2.40
CA ASP A 191 -13.23 7.63 -3.13
C ASP A 191 -12.80 8.08 -4.54
N VAL A 192 -11.66 7.57 -5.01
CA VAL A 192 -11.06 7.89 -6.31
C VAL A 192 -10.77 6.61 -7.10
N GLU A 193 -10.81 6.73 -8.42
CA GLU A 193 -10.41 5.65 -9.32
C GLU A 193 -8.90 5.44 -9.24
N LEU A 194 -8.46 4.18 -9.19
CA LEU A 194 -7.04 3.82 -9.15
C LEU A 194 -6.64 3.03 -10.39
N LYS A 195 -5.55 3.44 -11.05
CA LYS A 195 -4.93 2.66 -12.11
C LYS A 195 -3.70 1.94 -11.58
N VAL A 196 -3.72 0.61 -11.66
CA VAL A 196 -2.71 -0.25 -11.04
C VAL A 196 -2.33 -1.43 -11.93
N LYS A 197 -1.15 -2.00 -11.67
CA LYS A 197 -0.65 -3.23 -12.28
C LYS A 197 -0.56 -4.32 -11.21
N LEU A 198 -1.09 -5.50 -11.51
CA LEU A 198 -0.89 -6.69 -10.68
C LEU A 198 0.26 -7.52 -11.25
N VAL A 199 1.41 -7.52 -10.57
CA VAL A 199 2.58 -8.30 -10.95
C VAL A 199 2.65 -9.56 -10.11
N VAL A 200 2.79 -10.72 -10.77
CA VAL A 200 2.79 -12.02 -10.12
C VAL A 200 4.09 -12.75 -10.45
N THR A 201 4.86 -13.08 -9.42
CA THR A 201 6.16 -13.74 -9.55
C THR A 201 6.14 -15.08 -8.80
N PRO A 202 6.20 -16.22 -9.51
CA PRO A 202 6.37 -17.52 -8.86
C PRO A 202 7.71 -17.59 -8.10
N LEU A 203 7.71 -18.13 -6.88
CA LEU A 203 8.94 -18.33 -6.10
C LEU A 203 9.76 -19.56 -6.54
N ASN A 204 9.22 -20.39 -7.43
CA ASN A 204 9.91 -21.53 -8.03
C ASN A 204 9.40 -21.82 -9.45
N GLY A 205 10.14 -22.65 -10.19
CA GLY A 205 9.81 -23.01 -11.58
C GLY A 205 8.66 -24.00 -11.76
N LYS A 206 7.88 -24.33 -10.72
CA LYS A 206 6.77 -25.29 -10.83
C LYS A 206 5.53 -24.67 -11.47
N VAL A 207 5.43 -23.34 -11.47
CA VAL A 207 4.33 -22.59 -12.06
C VAL A 207 4.89 -21.44 -12.87
N ILE A 208 4.29 -21.20 -14.02
CA ILE A 208 4.47 -20.00 -14.82
C ILE A 208 3.19 -19.18 -14.69
N ALA A 209 3.29 -17.93 -14.27
CA ALA A 209 2.18 -16.99 -14.26
C ALA A 209 2.25 -16.11 -15.51
N THR A 210 1.12 -15.95 -16.20
CA THR A 210 1.03 -15.05 -17.36
C THR A 210 0.83 -13.61 -16.87
N PRO A 211 1.50 -12.61 -17.48
CA PRO A 211 1.25 -11.20 -17.17
C PRO A 211 -0.21 -10.81 -17.36
N ILE A 212 -0.69 -9.95 -16.48
CA ILE A 212 -2.07 -9.45 -16.48
C ILE A 212 -2.05 -8.02 -17.03
N PRO A 213 -3.05 -7.61 -17.84
CA PRO A 213 -3.19 -6.24 -18.29
C PRO A 213 -3.33 -5.24 -17.14
N ASP A 214 -3.16 -3.96 -17.45
CA ASP A 214 -3.36 -2.86 -16.53
C ASP A 214 -4.82 -2.83 -16.05
N LEU A 215 -5.01 -2.54 -14.76
CA LEU A 215 -6.29 -2.65 -14.08
C LEU A 215 -6.74 -1.27 -13.63
N THR A 216 -8.03 -1.00 -13.83
CA THR A 216 -8.70 0.20 -13.31
C THR A 216 -9.67 -0.23 -12.22
N LEU A 217 -9.44 0.27 -11.00
CA LEU A 217 -10.27 0.02 -9.83
C LEU A 217 -11.18 1.23 -9.62
N ALA A 218 -12.48 1.05 -9.80
CA ALA A 218 -13.46 2.09 -9.52
C ALA A 218 -13.42 2.50 -8.02
N PRO A 219 -13.86 3.72 -7.67
CA PRO A 219 -14.00 4.14 -6.28
C PRO A 219 -14.83 3.15 -5.45
N ASN A 220 -14.44 2.90 -4.21
CA ASN A 220 -15.17 2.05 -3.25
C ASN A 220 -15.63 0.69 -3.82
N SER A 221 -14.75 0.02 -4.56
CA SER A 221 -15.07 -1.19 -5.31
C SER A 221 -14.12 -2.36 -5.02
N LYS A 222 -14.58 -3.55 -5.42
CA LYS A 222 -13.78 -4.78 -5.40
C LYS A 222 -13.75 -5.33 -6.81
N LEU A 223 -12.55 -5.62 -7.32
CA LEU A 223 -12.35 -6.22 -8.63
C LEU A 223 -11.75 -7.62 -8.46
N GLN A 224 -12.45 -8.63 -8.94
CA GLN A 224 -11.92 -9.98 -9.05
C GLN A 224 -11.06 -10.09 -10.29
N VAL A 225 -9.81 -10.51 -10.11
CA VAL A 225 -8.83 -10.69 -11.18
C VAL A 225 -8.44 -12.15 -11.22
N GLU A 226 -8.44 -12.72 -12.42
CA GLU A 226 -8.03 -14.09 -12.66
C GLU A 226 -6.55 -14.12 -13.06
N ILE A 227 -5.69 -14.73 -12.24
CA ILE A 227 -4.28 -14.94 -12.55
C ILE A 227 -4.16 -16.22 -13.38
N PRO A 228 -3.84 -16.15 -14.68
CA PRO A 228 -3.65 -17.34 -15.49
C PRO A 228 -2.32 -17.98 -15.14
N ILE A 229 -2.35 -19.26 -14.77
CA ILE A 229 -1.16 -20.04 -14.44
C ILE A 229 -1.04 -21.28 -15.30
N ARG A 230 0.20 -21.70 -15.52
CA ARG A 230 0.53 -23.00 -16.11
C ARG A 230 1.41 -23.80 -15.16
N VAL A 231 0.95 -24.99 -14.79
CA VAL A 231 1.64 -25.90 -13.88
C VAL A 231 2.62 -26.77 -14.65
N MET A 232 3.89 -26.73 -14.25
CA MET A 232 4.99 -27.50 -14.82
C MET A 232 5.28 -28.77 -14.00
N ALA A 233 5.02 -28.73 -12.69
CA ALA A 233 5.28 -29.84 -11.78
C ALA A 233 4.35 -29.82 -10.55
N SER A 234 4.14 -31.00 -9.95
CA SER A 234 3.36 -31.15 -8.71
C SER A 234 4.11 -30.71 -7.44
N GLY A 235 3.36 -30.55 -6.34
CA GLY A 235 3.87 -30.15 -5.02
C GLY A 235 3.42 -28.75 -4.59
N SER A 236 4.13 -28.12 -3.66
CA SER A 236 3.81 -26.76 -3.20
C SER A 236 4.59 -25.68 -3.96
N THR A 237 3.95 -24.52 -4.13
CA THR A 237 4.58 -23.28 -4.59
C THR A 237 3.88 -22.06 -3.97
N THR A 238 4.52 -20.91 -4.05
CA THR A 238 3.95 -19.62 -3.63
C THR A 238 4.14 -18.62 -4.75
N LEU A 239 3.09 -17.89 -5.08
CA LEU A 239 3.16 -16.74 -5.98
C LEU A 239 3.32 -15.48 -5.13
N LEU A 240 4.35 -14.68 -5.43
CA LEU A 240 4.53 -13.37 -4.84
C LEU A 240 3.75 -12.35 -5.68
N THR A 241 2.72 -11.78 -5.09
CA THR A 241 1.77 -10.90 -5.78
C THR A 241 1.99 -9.45 -5.34
N GLN A 242 2.18 -8.55 -6.28
CA GLN A 242 2.56 -7.16 -6.04
C GLN A 242 1.58 -6.21 -6.73
N ILE A 243 1.09 -5.22 -6.00
CA ILE A 243 0.34 -4.10 -6.59
C ILE A 243 1.35 -2.99 -6.92
N LYS A 244 1.41 -2.61 -8.19
CA LYS A 244 2.30 -1.54 -8.68
C LYS A 244 1.50 -0.41 -9.33
N SER A 245 2.06 0.79 -9.39
CA SER A 245 1.55 1.86 -10.25
C SER A 245 1.78 1.52 -11.73
N GLU A 246 1.17 2.28 -12.64
CA GLU A 246 1.45 2.20 -14.08
C GLU A 246 2.95 2.41 -14.38
N THR A 247 3.62 3.26 -13.60
CA THR A 247 5.07 3.54 -13.67
C THR A 247 5.94 2.44 -13.03
N GLY A 248 5.35 1.39 -12.46
CA GLY A 248 6.07 0.24 -11.90
C GLY A 248 6.52 0.42 -10.45
N VAL A 249 6.09 1.47 -9.76
CA VAL A 249 6.38 1.70 -8.33
C VAL A 249 5.54 0.75 -7.48
N LEU A 250 6.17 0.03 -6.55
CA LEU A 250 5.47 -0.86 -5.63
C LEU A 250 4.62 -0.05 -4.64
N LEU A 251 3.31 -0.28 -4.63
CA LEU A 251 2.35 0.50 -3.83
C LEU A 251 2.17 -0.04 -2.41
N LYS A 252 2.39 -1.34 -2.21
CA LYS A 252 2.23 -2.04 -0.93
C LYS A 252 3.20 -3.21 -0.83
N GLU A 253 3.42 -3.70 0.38
CA GLU A 253 4.16 -4.93 0.59
C GLU A 253 3.57 -6.10 -0.22
N PRO A 254 4.42 -6.97 -0.80
CA PRO A 254 3.96 -8.11 -1.59
C PRO A 254 3.14 -9.10 -0.76
N VAL A 255 2.06 -9.60 -1.36
CA VAL A 255 1.18 -10.61 -0.74
C VAL A 255 1.53 -12.00 -1.27
N GLN A 256 1.74 -12.94 -0.36
CA GLN A 256 2.03 -14.33 -0.69
C GLN A 256 0.74 -15.11 -0.97
N LEU A 257 0.67 -15.73 -2.14
CA LEU A 257 -0.42 -16.58 -2.59
C LEU A 257 0.06 -18.05 -2.64
N PRO A 258 -0.16 -18.84 -1.59
CA PRO A 258 0.25 -20.24 -1.55
C PRO A 258 -0.64 -21.13 -2.43
N LEU A 259 -0.01 -22.02 -3.20
CA LEU A 259 -0.67 -22.98 -4.08
C LEU A 259 -0.23 -24.42 -3.78
N THR A 260 -1.18 -25.34 -3.80
CA THR A 260 -0.94 -26.79 -3.76
C THR A 260 -1.23 -27.38 -5.13
N LEU A 261 -0.23 -27.96 -5.78
CA LEU A 261 -0.31 -28.46 -7.15
C LEU A 261 -0.44 -29.98 -7.11
N SER A 262 -1.50 -30.51 -7.70
CA SER A 262 -1.80 -31.94 -7.82
C SER A 262 -2.10 -32.31 -9.27
N VAL A 263 -1.24 -31.86 -10.17
CA VAL A 263 -1.36 -32.11 -11.61
C VAL A 263 -0.54 -33.33 -11.97
N ILE A 264 -1.17 -34.32 -12.58
CA ILE A 264 -0.45 -35.44 -13.20
C ILE A 264 0.29 -34.86 -14.40
N SER A 265 1.62 -34.94 -14.38
CA SER A 265 2.45 -34.40 -15.46
C SER A 265 2.08 -35.09 -16.79
N PRO A 266 1.70 -34.35 -17.84
CA PRO A 266 1.40 -34.92 -19.15
C PRO A 266 2.58 -35.75 -19.69
N ILE A 267 3.81 -35.32 -19.37
CA ILE A 267 5.04 -36.01 -19.75
C ILE A 267 5.07 -37.41 -19.14
N THR A 268 4.75 -37.53 -17.84
CA THR A 268 4.68 -38.84 -17.16
C THR A 268 3.60 -39.71 -17.79
N THR A 269 2.44 -39.16 -18.13
CA THR A 269 1.38 -39.90 -18.83
C THR A 269 1.86 -40.46 -20.17
N TRP A 270 2.58 -39.67 -20.97
CA TRP A 270 3.16 -40.14 -22.24
C TRP A 270 4.23 -41.21 -22.04
N PHE A 271 5.12 -41.06 -21.07
CA PHE A 271 6.11 -42.09 -20.75
C PHE A 271 5.45 -43.40 -20.30
N THR A 272 4.49 -43.34 -19.37
CA THR A 272 3.79 -44.54 -18.88
C THR A 272 3.01 -45.22 -20.01
N THR A 273 2.31 -44.45 -20.84
CA THR A 273 1.55 -45.00 -21.98
C THR A 273 2.49 -45.62 -23.02
N GLY A 274 3.60 -44.95 -23.35
CA GLY A 274 4.61 -45.48 -24.26
C GLY A 274 5.25 -46.76 -23.74
N SER A 275 5.64 -46.79 -22.46
CA SER A 275 6.17 -47.99 -21.80
C SER A 275 5.16 -49.13 -21.81
N ALA A 276 3.87 -48.84 -21.54
CA ALA A 276 2.82 -49.86 -21.57
C ALA A 276 2.68 -50.49 -22.98
N ILE A 277 2.71 -49.68 -24.04
CA ILE A 277 2.66 -50.16 -25.42
C ILE A 277 3.88 -51.04 -25.75
N ILE A 278 5.08 -50.60 -25.36
CA ILE A 278 6.32 -51.37 -25.57
C ILE A 278 6.25 -52.72 -24.84
N LEU A 279 5.77 -52.74 -23.60
CA LEU A 279 5.60 -53.98 -22.82
C LEU A 279 4.58 -54.92 -23.48
N LEU A 280 3.49 -54.40 -24.03
CA LEU A 280 2.48 -55.18 -24.74
C LEU A 280 3.09 -55.82 -26.00
N LEU A 281 3.84 -55.06 -26.80
CA LEU A 281 4.56 -55.56 -27.97
C LEU A 281 5.60 -56.61 -27.59
N ALA A 282 6.39 -56.36 -26.54
CA ALA A 282 7.37 -57.32 -26.02
C ALA A 282 6.70 -58.63 -25.58
N GLY A 283 5.55 -58.56 -24.91
CA GLY A 283 4.75 -59.71 -24.53
C GLY A 283 4.26 -60.52 -25.73
N VAL A 284 3.77 -59.86 -26.78
CA VAL A 284 3.37 -60.52 -28.04
C VAL A 284 4.55 -61.24 -28.69
N VAL A 285 5.71 -60.57 -28.81
CA VAL A 285 6.92 -61.17 -29.38
C VAL A 285 7.40 -62.37 -28.57
N GLN A 286 7.39 -62.28 -27.24
CA GLN A 286 7.74 -63.38 -26.35
C GLN A 286 6.77 -64.56 -26.49
N SER A 287 5.47 -64.29 -26.61
CA SER A 287 4.45 -65.33 -26.81
C SER A 287 4.66 -66.08 -28.13
N VAL A 288 4.87 -65.35 -29.24
CA VAL A 288 5.15 -65.96 -30.56
C VAL A 288 6.44 -66.78 -30.54
N ARG A 289 7.52 -66.26 -29.92
CA ARG A 289 8.77 -67.01 -29.75
C ARG A 289 8.56 -68.28 -28.93
N ARG A 290 7.74 -68.25 -27.88
CA ARG A 290 7.43 -69.42 -27.04
C ARG A 290 6.68 -70.51 -27.83
N ILE A 291 5.76 -70.13 -28.70
CA ILE A 291 5.00 -71.07 -29.53
C ILE A 291 5.90 -71.71 -30.59
N LYS A 292 6.79 -70.94 -31.23
CA LYS A 292 7.73 -71.47 -32.23
C LYS A 292 8.74 -72.46 -31.64
N ARG A 293 9.17 -72.27 -30.39
CA ARG A 293 10.09 -73.21 -29.69
C ARG A 293 9.45 -74.51 -29.22
N LYS A 294 8.12 -74.65 -29.27
CA LYS A 294 7.41 -75.91 -28.96
C LYS A 294 7.11 -76.78 -30.19
N ARG A 295 7.46 -76.31 -31.40
CA ARG A 295 7.26 -77.02 -32.68
C ARG A 295 8.57 -77.56 -33.29
N VAL A 296 9.65 -77.55 -32.53
CA VAL A 296 10.90 -78.29 -32.79
C VAL A 296 11.04 -79.29 -31.66
#